data_AF-A0A849ZP98-F1
#
_entry.id   AF-A0A849ZP98-F1
#
_cell.length_a   1.000
_cell.length_b   1.000
_cell.length_c   1.000
_cell.angle_alpha   90.00
_cell.angle_beta   90.00
_cell.angle_gamma   90.00
#
_symmetry.space_group_name_H-M   'P 1'
#
loop_
_entity.id
_entity.type
_entity.pdbx_description
1 polymer ?
#
loop_
_entity_poly.entity_id
_entity_poly.type
_entity_poly.pdbx_seq_one_letter_code
_entity_poly.pdbx_strand_id
1 'polypeptide(L)'
;MIYEKRIALGLTQDQFGAKYDVSGPAIFKFEKGYVNPSLKLWMRMAADFDLSEGVAVLLWAKAKLPTEYQELIDLKGGVKVKESEAAYRTGGKKNDFSRIMNRDKLRAAILEDTSLPQGLRAFLKDEEVWTIYKPTGREVNMLRDFYGRFGDGTKGKYREALRALREFTGRES
;
A
#
# COMPACT_ATOMS: atom_id res chain seq x y z
N MET A 1 -6.87 -21.97 -1.44
CA MET A 1 -6.08 -21.43 -2.57
C MET A 1 -5.12 -22.44 -3.21
N ILE A 2 -3.99 -22.83 -2.58
CA ILE A 2 -3.04 -23.79 -3.20
C ILE A 2 -3.72 -25.14 -3.49
N TYR A 3 -4.47 -25.65 -2.50
CA TYR A 3 -5.27 -26.87 -2.63
C TYR A 3 -6.25 -26.82 -3.81
N GLU A 4 -7.06 -25.76 -3.90
CA GLU A 4 -8.07 -25.60 -4.96
C GLU A 4 -7.44 -25.54 -6.34
N LYS A 5 -6.31 -24.84 -6.48
CA LYS A 5 -5.58 -24.74 -7.76
C LYS A 5 -4.93 -26.07 -8.14
N ARG A 6 -4.38 -26.82 -7.18
CA ARG A 6 -3.87 -28.18 -7.44
C ARG A 6 -4.99 -29.12 -7.92
N ILE A 7 -6.15 -29.09 -7.26
CA ILE A 7 -7.32 -29.88 -7.65
C ILE A 7 -7.82 -29.48 -9.04
N ALA A 8 -7.88 -28.18 -9.35
CA ALA A 8 -8.26 -27.69 -10.67
C ALA A 8 -7.31 -28.16 -11.80
N LEU A 9 -6.03 -28.37 -11.47
CA LEU A 9 -5.04 -28.92 -12.40
C LEU A 9 -5.04 -30.45 -12.44
N GLY A 10 -5.83 -31.13 -11.59
CA GLY A 10 -5.88 -32.59 -11.52
C GLY A 10 -4.57 -33.25 -11.06
N LEU A 11 -3.69 -32.50 -10.38
CA LEU A 11 -2.35 -32.98 -9.99
C LEU A 11 -2.33 -33.58 -8.58
N THR A 12 -1.52 -34.61 -8.37
CA THR A 12 -1.19 -35.09 -7.03
C THR A 12 -0.27 -34.10 -6.30
N GLN A 13 -0.14 -34.22 -4.97
CA GLN A 13 0.76 -33.36 -4.20
C GLN A 13 2.22 -33.51 -4.64
N ASP A 14 2.64 -34.73 -5.01
CA ASP A 14 4.00 -34.99 -5.52
C ASP A 14 4.21 -34.41 -6.91
N GLN A 15 3.25 -34.55 -7.82
CA GLN A 15 3.33 -33.97 -9.18
C GLN A 15 3.33 -32.44 -9.13
N PHE A 16 2.50 -31.87 -8.26
CA PHE A 16 2.47 -30.42 -8.05
C PHE A 16 3.77 -29.93 -7.42
N GLY A 17 4.30 -30.65 -6.43
CA GLY A 17 5.59 -30.36 -5.82
C GLY A 17 6.74 -30.39 -6.82
N ALA A 18 6.81 -31.43 -7.65
CA ALA A 18 7.82 -31.59 -8.69
C ALA A 18 7.88 -30.41 -9.65
N LYS A 19 6.72 -29.81 -10.01
CA LYS A 19 6.65 -28.63 -10.87
C LYS A 19 7.41 -27.42 -10.28
N TYR A 20 7.43 -27.31 -8.96
CA TYR A 20 8.05 -26.18 -8.26
C TYR A 20 9.37 -26.53 -7.57
N ASP A 21 9.90 -27.72 -7.78
CA ASP A 21 11.08 -28.25 -7.09
C ASP A 21 10.88 -28.31 -5.56
N VAL A 22 9.72 -28.83 -5.16
CA VAL A 22 9.28 -28.95 -3.77
C VAL A 22 8.78 -30.37 -3.51
N SER A 23 9.03 -30.91 -2.32
CA SER A 23 8.52 -32.24 -1.96
C SER A 23 7.00 -32.22 -1.73
N GLY A 24 6.30 -33.31 -2.07
CA GLY A 24 4.86 -33.45 -1.79
C GLY A 24 4.47 -33.20 -0.32
N PRO A 25 5.25 -33.67 0.67
CA PRO A 25 5.01 -33.33 2.09
C PRO A 25 5.07 -31.83 2.39
N ALA A 26 5.90 -31.06 1.68
CA ALA A 26 5.93 -29.61 1.84
C ALA A 26 4.69 -28.95 1.23
N ILE A 27 4.21 -29.43 0.07
CA ILE A 27 2.92 -28.99 -0.49
C ILE A 27 1.78 -29.26 0.49
N PHE A 28 1.73 -30.43 1.14
CA PHE A 28 0.74 -30.71 2.17
C PHE A 28 0.79 -29.69 3.32
N LYS A 29 1.99 -29.34 3.81
CA LYS A 29 2.15 -28.31 4.86
C LYS A 29 1.69 -26.94 4.40
N PHE A 30 1.90 -26.59 3.14
CA PHE A 30 1.42 -25.33 2.56
C PHE A 30 -0.11 -25.32 2.44
N GLU A 31 -0.72 -26.42 1.99
CA GLU A 31 -2.17 -26.55 1.87
C GLU A 31 -2.89 -26.47 3.21
N LYS A 32 -2.28 -27.01 4.27
CA LYS A 32 -2.81 -26.94 5.65
C LYS A 32 -2.49 -25.63 6.37
N GLY A 33 -1.69 -24.75 5.78
CA GLY A 33 -1.26 -23.50 6.40
C GLY A 33 -0.28 -23.65 7.56
N TYR A 34 0.36 -24.83 7.71
CA TYR A 34 1.38 -25.05 8.74
C TYR A 34 2.69 -24.33 8.44
N VAL A 35 2.99 -24.15 7.15
CA VAL A 35 4.20 -23.47 6.69
C VAL A 35 3.81 -22.58 5.53
N ASN A 36 4.30 -21.34 5.52
CA ASN A 36 4.16 -20.46 4.37
C ASN A 36 5.32 -20.69 3.39
N PRO A 37 5.07 -20.82 2.08
CA PRO A 37 6.15 -20.91 1.10
C PRO A 37 7.01 -19.65 1.12
N SER A 38 8.26 -19.76 0.65
CA SER A 38 9.11 -18.58 0.46
C SER A 38 8.47 -17.62 -0.54
N LEU A 39 8.78 -16.32 -0.45
CA LEU A 39 8.19 -15.33 -1.37
C LEU A 39 8.50 -15.69 -2.83
N LYS A 40 9.75 -16.09 -3.14
CA LYS A 40 10.16 -16.52 -4.48
C LYS A 40 9.34 -17.70 -5.00
N LEU A 41 9.07 -18.69 -4.15
CA LEU A 41 8.27 -19.86 -4.50
C LEU A 41 6.79 -19.47 -4.69
N TRP A 42 6.26 -18.64 -3.80
CA TRP A 42 4.91 -18.12 -3.89
C TRP A 42 4.67 -17.32 -5.17
N MET A 43 5.63 -16.46 -5.57
CA MET A 43 5.53 -15.69 -6.81
C MET A 43 5.47 -16.59 -8.05
N ARG A 44 6.26 -17.68 -8.09
CA ARG A 44 6.18 -18.68 -9.17
C ARG A 44 4.82 -19.36 -9.23
N MET A 45 4.27 -19.77 -8.08
CA MET A 45 2.94 -20.37 -8.01
C MET A 45 1.85 -19.37 -8.38
N ALA A 46 1.97 -18.12 -7.95
CA ALA A 46 1.00 -17.06 -8.21
C ALA A 46 0.94 -16.68 -9.69
N ALA A 47 2.08 -16.66 -10.39
CA ALA A 47 2.14 -16.49 -11.84
C ALA A 47 1.34 -17.60 -12.56
N ASP A 48 1.51 -18.86 -12.14
CA ASP A 48 0.74 -19.99 -12.68
C ASP A 48 -0.75 -19.94 -12.31
N PHE A 49 -1.11 -19.18 -11.27
CA PHE A 49 -2.50 -18.99 -10.83
C PHE A 49 -3.20 -17.81 -11.50
N ASP A 50 -2.50 -17.10 -12.40
CA ASP A 50 -2.94 -15.87 -13.06
C ASP A 50 -3.21 -14.72 -12.07
N LEU A 51 -2.40 -14.63 -11.01
CA LEU A 51 -2.43 -13.54 -10.05
C LEU A 51 -1.40 -12.49 -10.42
N SER A 52 -1.82 -11.22 -10.43
CA SER A 52 -0.87 -10.10 -10.55
C SER A 52 0.14 -10.10 -9.40
N GLU A 53 1.38 -9.70 -9.69
CA GLU A 53 2.48 -9.70 -8.73
C GLU A 53 2.15 -8.94 -7.43
N GLY A 54 1.52 -7.77 -7.55
CA GLY A 54 1.13 -6.97 -6.38
C GLY A 54 0.12 -7.68 -5.48
N VAL A 55 -0.89 -8.34 -6.09
CA VAL A 55 -1.88 -9.13 -5.34
C VAL A 55 -1.22 -10.35 -4.68
N ALA A 56 -0.28 -10.99 -5.38
CA ALA A 56 0.47 -12.13 -4.83
C ALA A 56 1.27 -11.73 -3.58
N VAL A 57 2.00 -10.62 -3.64
CA VAL A 57 2.79 -10.12 -2.49
C VAL A 57 1.87 -9.78 -1.30
N LEU A 58 0.75 -9.11 -1.55
CA LEU A 58 -0.20 -8.75 -0.49
C LEU A 58 -0.84 -9.98 0.16
N LEU A 59 -1.20 -11.01 -0.62
CA LEU A 59 -1.71 -12.28 -0.11
C LEU A 59 -0.67 -13.00 0.75
N TRP A 60 0.59 -13.02 0.32
CA TRP A 60 1.68 -13.63 1.07
C TRP A 60 1.97 -12.89 2.37
N ALA A 61 1.98 -11.56 2.33
CA ALA A 61 2.15 -10.71 3.52
C ALA A 61 0.99 -10.93 4.51
N LYS A 62 -0.25 -10.97 4.02
CA LYS A 62 -1.44 -11.26 4.82
C LYS A 62 -1.35 -12.62 5.52
N ALA A 63 -0.88 -13.67 4.82
CA ALA A 63 -0.73 -15.01 5.39
C ALA A 63 0.34 -15.11 6.51
N LYS A 64 1.25 -14.14 6.60
CA LYS A 64 2.25 -14.06 7.67
C LYS A 64 1.82 -13.23 8.87
N LEU A 65 0.76 -12.43 8.73
CA LEU A 65 0.27 -11.62 9.84
C LEU A 65 -0.46 -12.48 10.88
N PRO A 66 -0.32 -12.15 12.17
CA PRO A 66 -1.19 -12.69 13.21
C PRO A 66 -2.66 -12.53 12.84
N THR A 67 -3.51 -13.51 13.20
CA THR A 67 -4.93 -13.56 12.82
C THR A 67 -5.67 -12.26 13.15
N GLU A 68 -5.31 -11.62 14.27
CA GLU A 68 -5.85 -10.32 14.73
C GLU A 68 -5.62 -9.15 13.75
N TYR A 69 -4.59 -9.21 12.89
CA TYR A 69 -4.29 -8.18 11.89
C TYR A 69 -4.66 -8.58 10.46
N GLN A 70 -5.04 -9.84 10.22
CA GLN A 70 -5.37 -10.32 8.87
C GLN A 70 -6.63 -9.65 8.31
N GLU A 71 -7.57 -9.27 9.17
CA GLU A 71 -8.80 -8.56 8.79
C GLU A 71 -8.56 -7.09 8.40
N LEU A 72 -7.43 -6.51 8.79
CA LEU A 72 -7.06 -5.12 8.44
C LEU A 72 -6.62 -4.97 6.98
N ILE A 73 -6.18 -6.07 6.35
CA ILE A 73 -5.83 -6.10 4.93
C ILE A 73 -7.05 -6.57 4.13
N ASP A 74 -7.81 -5.60 3.63
CA ASP A 74 -8.85 -5.82 2.63
C ASP A 74 -8.25 -5.68 1.21
N LEU A 75 -8.29 -6.77 0.46
CA LEU A 75 -7.70 -6.88 -0.89
C LEU A 75 -8.66 -6.39 -1.98
N LYS A 76 -9.94 -6.18 -1.66
CA LYS A 76 -10.95 -5.68 -2.62
C LYS A 76 -11.23 -4.19 -2.50
N GLY A 77 -10.88 -3.57 -1.38
CA GLY A 77 -10.91 -2.13 -1.19
C GLY A 77 -9.76 -1.78 -0.26
N GLY A 78 -8.79 -1.01 -0.75
CA GLY A 78 -7.54 -0.74 -0.03
C GLY A 78 -7.75 -0.42 1.45
N VAL A 79 -6.79 -0.87 2.27
CA VAL A 79 -6.65 -0.70 3.72
C VAL A 79 -7.87 -0.04 4.38
N LYS A 80 -8.78 -0.86 4.90
CA LYS A 80 -9.85 -0.41 5.80
C LYS A 80 -9.23 0.02 7.12
N VAL A 81 -8.69 1.23 7.16
CA VAL A 81 -8.50 1.91 8.44
C VAL A 81 -9.88 2.29 8.92
N LYS A 82 -10.24 1.84 10.13
CA LYS A 82 -11.45 2.28 10.83
C LYS A 82 -11.47 3.80 10.74
N GLU A 83 -12.41 4.31 9.95
CA GLU A 83 -12.69 5.73 9.80
C GLU A 83 -12.96 6.26 11.20
N SER A 84 -12.00 6.96 11.81
CA SER A 84 -12.39 8.00 12.75
C SER A 84 -13.04 9.07 11.91
N GLU A 85 -14.26 9.45 12.28
CA GLU A 85 -15.15 10.41 11.60
C GLU A 85 -14.52 11.81 11.48
N ALA A 86 -13.48 11.96 10.67
CA ALA A 86 -13.05 13.23 10.13
C ALA A 86 -13.50 13.26 8.67
N ALA A 87 -14.73 13.75 8.48
CA ALA A 87 -15.42 13.89 7.20
C ALA A 87 -14.63 14.74 6.19
N TYR A 88 -13.64 14.16 5.50
CA TYR A 88 -13.07 14.76 4.30
C TYR A 88 -13.97 14.43 3.11
N ARG A 89 -14.89 15.36 2.81
CA ARG A 89 -15.88 15.28 1.73
C ARG A 89 -15.27 14.74 0.43
N THR A 90 -15.53 13.47 0.15
CA THR A 90 -15.33 12.77 -1.13
C THR A 90 -16.36 13.27 -2.16
N GLY A 91 -16.33 14.56 -2.49
CA GLY A 91 -17.28 15.14 -3.46
C GLY A 91 -16.85 16.45 -4.12
N GLY A 92 -15.81 17.11 -3.63
CA GLY A 92 -15.25 18.30 -4.28
C GLY A 92 -14.24 17.95 -5.37
N LYS A 93 -14.22 18.73 -6.46
CA LYS A 93 -13.21 18.63 -7.53
C LYS A 93 -11.82 18.83 -6.90
N LYS A 94 -11.09 17.73 -6.66
CA LYS A 94 -9.77 17.75 -6.04
C LYS A 94 -8.79 18.46 -6.99
N ASN A 95 -8.12 19.49 -6.51
CA ASN A 95 -7.11 20.17 -7.33
C ASN A 95 -5.92 19.23 -7.56
N ASP A 96 -5.45 19.16 -8.80
CA ASP A 96 -4.28 18.38 -9.16
C ASP A 96 -3.04 19.27 -9.09
N PHE A 97 -2.28 19.13 -8.00
CA PHE A 97 -1.07 19.93 -7.77
C PHE A 97 0.13 19.45 -8.60
N SER A 98 0.07 18.28 -9.24
CA SER A 98 1.19 17.69 -9.98
C SER A 98 1.66 18.54 -11.17
N ARG A 99 0.79 19.41 -11.68
CA ARG A 99 1.05 20.29 -12.82
C ARG A 99 1.82 21.57 -12.45
N ILE A 100 1.91 21.89 -11.16
CA ILE A 100 2.57 23.10 -10.69
C ILE A 100 4.04 22.80 -10.38
N MET A 101 4.92 23.19 -11.30
CA MET A 101 6.38 22.98 -11.17
C MET A 101 7.07 24.07 -10.35
N ASN A 102 6.47 25.26 -10.27
CA ASN A 102 7.04 26.38 -9.51
C ASN A 102 6.65 26.25 -8.03
N ARG A 103 7.65 26.22 -7.15
CA ARG A 103 7.51 26.04 -5.70
C ARG A 103 6.63 27.09 -5.03
N ASP A 104 6.78 28.36 -5.39
CA ASP A 104 6.04 29.46 -4.74
C ASP A 104 4.56 29.43 -5.16
N LYS A 105 4.32 29.13 -6.44
CA LYS A 105 2.96 28.92 -6.98
C LYS A 105 2.30 27.69 -6.36
N LEU A 106 3.08 26.61 -6.15
CA LEU A 106 2.59 25.39 -5.53
C LEU A 106 2.21 25.64 -4.07
N ARG A 107 3.07 26.34 -3.31
CA ARG A 107 2.81 26.69 -1.91
C ARG A 107 1.57 27.58 -1.78
N ALA A 108 1.42 28.59 -2.64
CA ALA A 108 0.23 29.45 -2.66
C ALA A 108 -1.06 28.65 -2.94
N ALA A 109 -1.05 27.84 -4.00
CA ALA A 109 -2.20 27.02 -4.39
C ALA A 109 -2.62 26.01 -3.30
N ILE A 110 -1.65 25.44 -2.56
CA ILE A 110 -1.90 24.53 -1.44
C ILE A 110 -2.53 25.26 -0.25
N LEU A 111 -2.07 26.47 0.05
CA LEU A 111 -2.58 27.23 1.20
C LEU A 111 -4.01 27.74 0.94
N GLU A 112 -4.36 28.02 -0.31
CA GLU A 112 -5.71 28.41 -0.73
C GLU A 112 -6.67 27.22 -0.81
N ASP A 113 -6.17 25.99 -0.95
CA ASP A 113 -7.03 24.81 -1.09
C ASP A 113 -7.63 24.37 0.25
N THR A 114 -8.92 24.66 0.43
CA THR A 114 -9.72 24.28 1.59
C THR A 114 -10.00 22.78 1.68
N SER A 115 -9.82 22.01 0.60
CA SER A 115 -10.06 20.56 0.54
C SER A 115 -8.93 19.72 1.16
N LEU A 116 -7.78 20.32 1.46
CA LEU A 116 -6.67 19.64 2.12
C LEU A 116 -6.93 19.41 3.61
N PRO A 117 -6.46 18.27 4.16
CA PRO A 117 -6.48 18.03 5.59
C PRO A 117 -5.82 19.13 6.40
N GLN A 118 -6.41 19.52 7.53
CA GLN A 118 -5.89 20.61 8.36
C GLN A 118 -4.46 20.32 8.82
N GLY A 119 -4.16 19.07 9.20
CA GLY A 119 -2.81 18.65 9.56
C GLY A 119 -1.83 18.70 8.38
N LEU A 120 -2.28 18.37 7.16
CA LEU A 120 -1.45 18.47 5.95
C LEU A 120 -1.18 19.94 5.59
N ARG A 121 -2.19 20.80 5.68
CA ARG A 121 -2.02 22.25 5.46
C ARG A 121 -1.08 22.86 6.50
N ALA A 122 -1.18 22.44 7.76
CA ALA A 122 -0.28 22.89 8.83
C ALA A 122 1.17 22.43 8.59
N PHE A 123 1.39 21.21 8.12
CA PHE A 123 2.70 20.70 7.71
C PHE A 123 3.28 21.50 6.53
N LEU A 124 2.47 21.72 5.49
CA LEU A 124 2.89 22.46 4.28
C LEU A 124 2.92 23.99 4.47
N LYS A 125 2.41 24.53 5.58
CA LYS A 125 2.61 25.94 5.94
C LYS A 125 4.04 26.19 6.41
N ASP A 126 4.66 25.18 7.00
CA ASP A 126 5.98 25.25 7.62
C ASP A 126 7.09 25.47 6.59
N GLU A 127 7.85 26.56 6.75
CA GLU A 127 8.91 26.91 5.82
C GLU A 127 10.08 25.92 5.86
N GLU A 128 10.35 25.34 7.03
CA GLU A 128 11.36 24.30 7.22
C GLU A 128 11.10 23.11 6.30
N VAL A 129 9.82 22.71 6.15
CA VAL A 129 9.42 21.59 5.29
C VAL A 129 9.78 21.85 3.83
N TRP A 130 9.56 23.07 3.36
CA TRP A 130 9.88 23.44 1.98
C TRP A 130 11.38 23.58 1.76
N THR A 131 12.13 24.00 2.77
CA THR A 131 13.58 24.17 2.68
C THR A 131 14.32 22.84 2.71
N ILE A 132 13.95 21.96 3.64
CA ILE A 132 14.59 20.66 3.84
C ILE A 132 14.06 19.64 2.84
N TYR A 133 12.74 19.42 2.82
CA TYR A 133 12.17 18.30 2.07
C TYR A 133 11.82 18.67 0.63
N LYS A 134 11.50 19.94 0.33
CA LYS A 134 11.12 20.41 -1.02
C LYS A 134 10.04 19.52 -1.67
N PRO A 135 8.85 19.38 -1.04
CA PRO A 135 7.81 18.49 -1.54
C PRO A 135 7.31 18.94 -2.92
N THR A 136 7.03 17.98 -3.80
CA THR A 136 6.45 18.20 -5.13
C THR A 136 4.93 18.13 -5.09
N GLY A 137 4.26 18.71 -6.08
CA GLY A 137 2.80 18.63 -6.18
C GLY A 137 2.25 17.20 -6.27
N ARG A 138 3.03 16.27 -6.85
CA ARG A 138 2.69 14.85 -6.88
C ARG A 138 2.72 14.21 -5.49
N GLU A 139 3.73 14.52 -4.68
CA GLU A 139 3.83 14.05 -3.30
C GLU A 139 2.70 14.62 -2.44
N VAL A 140 2.35 15.90 -2.63
CA VAL A 140 1.22 16.53 -1.92
C VAL A 140 -0.12 15.87 -2.28
N ASN A 141 -0.35 15.57 -3.56
CA ASN A 141 -1.53 14.80 -3.99
C ASN A 141 -1.58 13.44 -3.30
N MET A 142 -0.48 12.71 -3.27
CA MET A 142 -0.42 11.39 -2.63
C MET A 142 -0.61 11.47 -1.11
N LEU A 143 -0.02 12.46 -0.43
CA LEU A 143 -0.24 12.68 1.01
C LEU A 143 -1.72 12.98 1.30
N ARG A 144 -2.36 13.81 0.48
CA ARG A 144 -3.81 14.06 0.59
C ARG A 144 -4.61 12.79 0.36
N ASP A 145 -4.35 12.08 -0.73
CA ASP A 145 -5.22 11.02 -1.22
C ASP A 145 -5.05 9.69 -0.48
N PHE A 146 -3.88 9.41 0.08
CA PHE A 146 -3.62 8.19 0.86
C PHE A 146 -3.66 8.47 2.36
N TYR A 147 -2.91 9.47 2.84
CA TYR A 147 -2.77 9.71 4.28
C TYR A 147 -3.90 10.55 4.86
N GLY A 148 -4.47 11.47 4.08
CA GLY A 148 -5.65 12.23 4.49
C GLY A 148 -6.89 11.36 4.77
N ARG A 149 -6.91 10.10 4.29
CA ARG A 149 -7.97 9.13 4.60
C ARG A 149 -7.89 8.57 6.02
N PHE A 150 -6.74 8.68 6.68
CA PHE A 150 -6.52 8.17 8.04
C PHE A 150 -6.83 9.22 9.12
N GLY A 151 -7.41 10.36 8.74
CA GLY A 151 -7.75 11.48 9.61
C GLY A 151 -6.86 12.70 9.38
N ASP A 152 -7.05 13.73 10.21
CA ASP A 152 -6.36 15.02 10.05
C ASP A 152 -4.84 14.93 10.10
N GLY A 153 -4.30 13.99 10.89
CA GLY A 153 -2.87 13.80 11.09
C GLY A 153 -2.19 14.95 11.85
N THR A 154 -0.93 14.73 12.24
CA THR A 154 -0.08 15.77 12.85
C THR A 154 1.10 16.08 11.92
N LYS A 155 1.79 17.21 12.13
CA LYS A 155 3.01 17.56 11.36
C LYS A 155 4.03 16.42 11.35
N GLY A 156 4.25 15.77 12.49
CA GLY A 156 5.16 14.63 12.61
C GLY A 156 4.71 13.43 11.77
N LYS A 157 3.41 13.09 11.80
CA LYS A 157 2.87 11.98 10.99
C LYS A 157 3.00 12.25 9.48
N TYR A 158 2.78 13.47 9.02
CA TYR A 158 2.98 13.81 7.60
C TYR A 158 4.44 13.85 7.18
N ARG A 159 5.36 14.19 8.09
CA ARG A 159 6.81 14.08 7.85
C ARG A 159 7.20 12.63 7.61
N GLU A 160 6.78 11.72 8.49
CA GLU A 160 7.04 10.28 8.32
C GLU A 160 6.34 9.72 7.08
N ALA A 161 5.12 10.17 6.79
CA ALA A 161 4.40 9.79 5.57
C ALA A 161 5.14 10.23 4.30
N LEU A 162 5.69 11.46 4.27
CA LEU A 162 6.49 11.95 3.14
C LEU A 162 7.77 11.14 2.98
N ARG A 163 8.44 10.79 4.09
CA ARG A 163 9.64 9.95 4.09
C ARG A 163 9.34 8.55 3.57
N ALA A 164 8.30 7.90 4.09
CA ALA A 164 7.87 6.58 3.63
C ALA A 164 7.50 6.61 2.14
N LEU A 165 6.75 7.62 1.70
CA LEU A 165 6.38 7.77 0.30
C LEU A 165 7.61 7.87 -0.62
N ARG A 166 8.65 8.59 -0.19
CA ARG A 166 9.91 8.72 -0.93
C ARG A 166 10.69 7.43 -1.01
N GLU A 167 10.76 6.70 0.10
CA GLU A 167 11.36 5.36 0.16
C GLU A 167 10.66 4.41 -0.82
N PHE A 168 9.33 4.40 -0.86
CA PHE A 168 8.56 3.57 -1.79
C PHE A 168 8.62 4.03 -3.26
N THR A 169 8.85 5.32 -3.52
CA THR A 169 8.95 5.87 -4.88
C THR A 169 10.39 5.95 -5.41
N GLY A 170 11.37 5.49 -4.63
CA GLY A 170 12.79 5.44 -5.04
C GLY A 170 13.45 6.81 -5.12
N ARG A 171 12.89 7.84 -4.46
CA ARG A 171 13.47 9.18 -4.41
C ARG A 171 14.18 9.34 -3.07
N GLU A 172 15.47 9.04 -3.02
CA GLU A 172 16.29 9.36 -1.84
C GLU A 172 16.23 10.87 -1.55
N SER A 173 16.17 11.19 -0.25
CA SER A 173 15.96 12.55 0.26
C SER A 173 17.18 13.43 0.13
#